data_AF-A0A2E3Y1W1-F1
#
_entry.id   AF-A0A2E3Y1W1-F1
#
_cell.length_a   1.000
_cell.length_b   1.000
_cell.length_c   1.000
_cell.angle_alpha   90.00
_cell.angle_beta   90.00
_cell.angle_gamma   90.00
#
_symmetry.space_group_name_H-M   'P 1'
#
loop_
_entity.id
_entity.type
_entity.pdbx_description
1 polymer ?
#
loop_
_entity_poly.entity_id
_entity_poly.type
_entity_poly.pdbx_seq_one_letter_code
_entity_poly.pdbx_strand_id
1 'polypeptide(L)'
;MMNIIFKLEVFKSILKLYFQRIAFERNPEKHQQKMWRKVQSQVLSISPLYKSSFEKDLIKFPVQEKKEFMKNFNLINTKGIDIKQAIDVATRSEKSRNFSPTLNGLTVGLSTGTSGNKGLFIVSRQERAMWVALILQRIIGWKFRKRKIAFFLRSNSNLYTSVHSKLLAFNFFDLLVPLDEHLSRIHKLQP
;
A
#
# COMPACT_ATOMS: atom_id res chain seq x y z
N MET A 1 -1.05 -16.16 -10.29
CA MET A 1 -1.08 -16.86 -8.98
C MET A 1 0.12 -16.40 -8.15
N MET A 2 -0.01 -16.15 -6.84
CA MET A 2 1.13 -15.67 -6.02
C MET A 2 2.30 -16.66 -6.07
N ASN A 3 3.51 -16.17 -6.39
CA ASN A 3 4.75 -16.94 -6.26
C ASN A 3 4.96 -17.33 -4.76
N ILE A 4 5.59 -18.48 -4.51
CA ILE A 4 5.89 -19.00 -3.17
C ILE A 4 6.62 -17.99 -2.30
N ILE A 5 7.56 -17.21 -2.87
CA ILE A 5 8.29 -16.15 -2.17
C ILE A 5 7.32 -15.11 -1.61
N PHE A 6 6.35 -14.67 -2.41
CA PHE A 6 5.37 -13.67 -1.98
C PHE A 6 4.43 -14.21 -0.90
N LYS A 7 4.03 -15.48 -0.98
CA LYS A 7 3.23 -16.13 0.08
C LYS A 7 3.97 -16.16 1.42
N LEU A 8 5.27 -16.43 1.40
CA LEU A 8 6.12 -16.39 2.60
C LEU A 8 6.18 -14.96 3.18
N GLU A 9 6.29 -13.94 2.33
CA GLU A 9 6.24 -12.53 2.79
C GLU A 9 4.87 -12.17 3.41
N VAL A 10 3.76 -12.69 2.88
CA VAL A 10 2.44 -12.49 3.49
C VAL A 10 2.37 -13.18 4.85
N PHE A 11 2.80 -14.43 4.95
CA PHE A 11 2.81 -15.17 6.21
C PHE A 11 3.69 -14.49 7.28
N LYS A 12 4.90 -14.05 6.89
CA LYS A 12 5.79 -13.27 7.76
C LYS A 12 5.11 -11.98 8.22
N SER A 13 4.39 -11.30 7.31
CA SER A 13 3.62 -10.09 7.62
C SER A 13 2.47 -10.35 8.60
N ILE A 14 1.75 -11.47 8.45
CA ILE A 14 0.67 -11.91 9.36
C ILE A 14 1.23 -12.10 10.78
N LEU A 15 2.29 -12.89 10.93
CA LEU A 15 2.93 -13.12 12.23
C LEU A 15 3.42 -11.81 12.84
N LYS A 16 4.10 -10.98 12.04
CA LYS A 16 4.56 -9.66 12.46
C LYS A 16 3.40 -8.83 13.01
N LEU A 17 2.30 -8.68 12.28
CA LEU A 17 1.15 -7.88 12.70
C LEU A 17 0.51 -8.42 13.98
N TYR A 18 0.41 -9.75 14.13
CA TYR A 18 -0.09 -10.39 15.34
C TYR A 18 0.74 -10.02 16.57
N PHE A 19 2.07 -10.19 16.50
CA PHE A 19 2.96 -9.84 17.61
C PHE A 19 3.03 -8.32 17.88
N GLN A 20 2.95 -7.49 16.83
CA GLN A 20 2.89 -6.03 17.00
C GLN A 20 1.62 -5.63 17.75
N ARG A 21 0.48 -6.24 17.45
CA ARG A 21 -0.77 -6.00 18.17
C ARG A 21 -0.65 -6.35 19.65
N ILE A 22 -0.17 -7.54 19.98
CA ILE A 22 0.02 -7.97 21.38
C ILE A 22 0.98 -7.03 22.11
N ALA A 23 2.08 -6.63 21.46
CA ALA A 23 3.03 -5.70 22.06
C ALA A 23 2.40 -4.33 22.33
N PHE A 24 1.56 -3.83 21.43
CA PHE A 24 0.82 -2.59 21.61
C PHE A 24 -0.21 -2.69 22.75
N GLU A 25 -1.01 -3.76 22.77
CA GLU A 25 -2.04 -3.98 23.81
C GLU A 25 -1.42 -4.13 25.21
N ARG A 26 -0.21 -4.69 25.34
CA ARG A 26 0.51 -4.81 26.62
C ARG A 26 1.08 -3.48 27.12
N ASN A 27 1.67 -2.68 26.23
CA ASN A 27 2.24 -1.38 26.58
C ASN A 27 2.32 -0.47 25.34
N PRO A 28 1.30 0.39 25.12
CA PRO A 28 1.24 1.27 23.96
C PRO A 28 2.43 2.21 23.82
N GLU A 29 2.89 2.82 24.92
CA GLU A 29 3.97 3.81 24.92
C GLU A 29 5.31 3.19 24.52
N LYS A 30 5.67 2.06 25.14
CA LYS A 30 6.89 1.32 24.80
C LYS A 30 6.85 0.83 23.36
N HIS A 31 5.68 0.41 22.89
CA HIS A 31 5.49 0.01 21.49
C HIS A 31 5.70 1.19 20.53
N GLN A 32 5.09 2.34 20.80
CA GLN A 32 5.26 3.56 19.99
C GLN A 32 6.71 4.00 19.95
N GLN A 33 7.42 4.02 21.08
CA GLN A 33 8.85 4.33 21.12
C GLN A 33 9.69 3.34 20.30
N LYS A 34 9.37 2.04 20.34
CA LYS A 34 10.03 1.02 19.52
C LYS A 34 9.77 1.25 18.02
N MET A 35 8.55 1.65 17.66
CA MET A 35 8.20 1.99 16.28
C MET A 35 8.90 3.26 15.80
N TRP A 36 9.02 4.26 16.67
CA TRP A 36 9.78 5.47 16.37
C TRP A 36 11.25 5.16 16.09
N ARG A 37 11.94 4.43 16.97
CA ARG A 37 13.34 4.01 16.75
C ARG A 37 13.52 3.22 15.45
N LYS A 38 12.50 2.45 15.06
CA LYS A 38 12.51 1.74 13.78
C LYS A 38 12.40 2.68 12.58
N VAL A 39 11.53 3.70 12.66
CA VAL A 39 11.42 4.74 11.62
C VAL A 39 12.73 5.52 11.52
N GLN A 40 13.33 5.93 12.64
CA GLN A 40 14.62 6.63 12.67
C GLN A 40 15.72 5.81 11.96
N SER A 41 15.88 4.54 12.33
CA SER A 41 16.96 3.68 11.82
C SER A 41 16.73 3.12 10.41
N GLN A 42 15.49 2.92 9.98
CA GLN A 42 15.18 2.27 8.68
C GLN A 42 14.63 3.21 7.62
N VAL A 43 14.16 4.40 8.00
CA VAL A 43 13.55 5.36 7.07
C VAL A 43 14.31 6.67 7.09
N LEU A 44 14.43 7.32 8.24
CA LEU A 44 15.01 8.67 8.32
C LEU A 44 16.51 8.66 8.02
N SER A 45 17.25 7.67 8.51
CA SER A 45 18.68 7.48 8.23
C SER A 45 19.01 7.32 6.74
N ILE A 46 18.06 6.81 5.95
CA ILE A 46 18.22 6.53 4.51
C ILE A 46 17.67 7.69 3.67
N SER A 47 16.59 8.32 4.12
CA SER A 47 15.93 9.43 3.43
C SER A 47 16.88 10.62 3.27
N PRO A 48 17.23 11.05 2.03
CA PRO A 48 18.12 12.18 1.81
C PRO A 48 17.73 13.45 2.58
N LEU A 49 16.43 13.73 2.70
CA LEU A 49 15.92 14.91 3.42
C LEU A 49 16.12 14.81 4.94
N TYR A 50 15.95 13.62 5.51
CA TYR A 50 15.88 13.43 6.97
C TYR A 50 17.14 12.86 7.61
N LYS A 51 18.09 12.34 6.82
CA LYS A 51 19.28 11.65 7.33
C LYS A 51 20.12 12.46 8.30
N SER A 52 20.16 13.79 8.19
CA SER A 52 20.91 14.66 9.12
C SER A 52 20.21 14.88 10.46
N SER A 53 18.93 14.51 10.55
CA SER A 53 18.07 14.75 11.71
C SER A 53 17.44 13.46 12.25
N PHE A 54 17.93 12.29 11.84
CA PHE A 54 17.26 11.01 12.10
C PHE A 54 17.13 10.67 13.60
N GLU A 55 18.03 11.16 14.45
CA GLU A 55 18.00 10.92 15.90
C GLU A 55 17.09 11.88 16.68
N LYS A 56 16.58 12.94 16.03
CA LYS A 56 15.71 13.91 16.71
C LYS A 56 14.41 13.25 17.19
N ASP A 57 13.84 13.81 18.24
CA ASP A 57 12.50 13.42 18.70
C ASP A 57 11.43 13.77 17.67
N LEU A 58 10.35 12.98 17.63
CA LEU A 58 9.22 13.18 16.71
C LEU A 58 8.67 14.61 16.76
N ILE A 59 8.59 15.21 17.95
CA ILE A 59 8.06 16.57 18.17
C ILE A 59 8.93 17.67 17.52
N LYS A 60 10.18 17.37 17.14
CA LYS A 60 11.08 18.31 16.47
C LYS A 60 10.88 18.33 14.96
N PHE A 61 10.11 17.40 14.40
CA PHE A 61 9.79 17.40 12.98
C PHE A 61 8.61 18.32 12.72
N PRO A 62 8.70 19.22 11.72
CA PRO A 62 7.58 20.10 11.38
C PRO A 62 6.42 19.27 10.82
N VAL A 63 5.20 19.72 11.10
CA VAL A 63 4.02 19.22 10.40
C VAL A 63 4.12 19.65 8.93
N GLN A 64 4.03 18.69 8.02
CA GLN A 64 4.18 18.95 6.59
C GLN A 64 2.86 18.89 5.85
N GLU A 65 2.65 19.88 4.99
CA GLU A 65 1.54 19.92 4.06
C GLU A 65 1.80 19.08 2.81
N LYS A 66 0.73 18.58 2.18
CA LYS A 66 0.82 17.73 0.98
C LYS A 66 1.66 18.36 -0.13
N LYS A 67 1.53 19.67 -0.35
CA LYS A 67 2.28 20.39 -1.40
C LYS A 67 3.79 20.34 -1.14
N GLU A 68 4.20 20.53 0.10
CA GLU A 68 5.61 20.47 0.50
C GLU A 68 6.15 19.04 0.42
N PHE A 69 5.38 18.06 0.91
CA PHE A 69 5.72 16.64 0.82
C PHE A 69 5.97 16.22 -0.63
N MET A 70 5.07 16.61 -1.54
CA MET A 70 5.20 16.29 -2.96
C MET A 70 6.37 17.02 -3.63
N LYS A 71 6.63 18.29 -3.26
CA LYS A 71 7.81 19.04 -3.74
C LYS A 71 9.12 18.33 -3.37
N ASN A 72 9.18 17.74 -2.17
CA ASN A 72 10.36 17.07 -1.66
C ASN A 72 10.37 15.55 -1.88
N PHE A 73 9.46 15.00 -2.71
CA PHE A 73 9.28 13.55 -2.87
C PHE A 73 10.58 12.80 -3.17
N ASN A 74 11.40 13.30 -4.10
CA ASN A 74 12.67 12.68 -4.49
C ASN A 74 13.66 12.58 -3.31
N LEU A 75 13.65 13.59 -2.42
CA LEU A 75 14.51 13.64 -1.24
C LEU A 75 13.92 12.87 -0.06
N ILE A 76 12.61 12.68 -0.03
CA ILE A 76 11.93 11.94 1.05
C ILE A 76 12.06 10.44 0.83
N ASN A 77 11.83 9.95 -0.39
CA ASN A 77 11.71 8.52 -0.63
C ASN A 77 13.06 7.79 -0.51
N THR A 78 13.06 6.62 0.12
CA THR A 78 14.26 5.83 0.42
C THR A 78 14.72 4.94 -0.73
N LYS A 79 14.09 5.07 -1.91
CA LYS A 79 14.32 4.21 -3.09
C LYS A 79 14.91 4.97 -4.26
N GLY A 80 15.23 6.26 -4.11
CA GLY A 80 15.79 7.09 -5.16
C GLY A 80 14.87 7.24 -6.37
N ILE A 81 13.56 7.14 -6.16
CA ILE A 81 12.57 7.23 -7.23
C ILE A 81 12.36 8.69 -7.60
N ASP A 82 12.44 8.97 -8.89
CA ASP A 82 12.08 10.26 -9.44
C ASP A 82 10.54 10.41 -9.54
N ILE A 83 10.02 11.53 -9.04
CA ILE A 83 8.60 11.84 -9.03
C ILE A 83 8.01 11.91 -10.44
N LYS A 84 8.73 12.44 -11.44
CA LYS A 84 8.20 12.59 -12.80
C LYS A 84 8.04 11.22 -13.45
N GLN A 85 9.03 10.34 -13.30
CA GLN A 85 8.94 8.95 -13.77
C GLN A 85 7.77 8.21 -13.13
N ALA A 86 7.60 8.37 -11.82
CA ALA A 86 6.52 7.73 -11.08
C ALA A 86 5.13 8.25 -11.50
N ILE A 87 4.97 9.56 -11.64
CA ILE A 87 3.73 10.18 -12.13
C ILE A 87 3.41 9.71 -13.55
N ASP A 88 4.40 9.63 -14.44
CA ASP A 88 4.20 9.18 -15.81
C ASP A 88 3.71 7.73 -15.86
N VAL A 89 4.37 6.81 -15.15
CA VAL A 89 3.95 5.40 -15.05
C VAL A 89 2.52 5.30 -14.51
N ALA A 90 2.20 6.04 -13.45
CA ALA A 90 0.87 5.99 -12.84
C ALA A 90 -0.21 6.58 -13.75
N THR A 91 0.09 7.68 -14.44
CA THR A 91 -0.83 8.32 -15.39
C THR A 91 -1.09 7.43 -16.61
N ARG A 92 -0.05 6.81 -17.18
CA ARG A 92 -0.20 5.83 -18.27
C ARG A 92 -1.03 4.63 -17.83
N SER A 93 -0.83 4.16 -16.60
CA SER A 93 -1.62 3.07 -16.02
C SER A 93 -3.10 3.44 -15.86
N GLU A 94 -3.40 4.66 -15.37
CA GLU A 94 -4.79 5.14 -15.26
C GLU A 94 -5.47 5.36 -16.61
N LYS A 95 -4.75 5.87 -17.62
CA LYS A 95 -5.29 6.10 -18.97
C LYS A 95 -5.58 4.79 -19.72
N SER A 96 -4.64 3.85 -19.68
CA SER A 96 -4.76 2.56 -20.35
C SER A 96 -5.59 1.53 -19.57
N ARG A 97 -5.95 1.84 -18.32
CA ARG A 97 -6.50 0.89 -17.33
C ARG A 97 -5.63 -0.34 -17.10
N ASN A 98 -4.35 -0.31 -17.49
CA ASN A 98 -3.39 -1.36 -17.22
C ASN A 98 -2.52 -0.99 -16.01
N PHE A 99 -2.80 -1.62 -14.87
CA PHE A 99 -2.10 -1.37 -13.60
C PHE A 99 -0.99 -2.39 -13.28
N SER A 100 -0.63 -3.23 -14.24
CA SER A 100 0.49 -4.16 -14.13
C SER A 100 1.89 -3.51 -14.13
N PRO A 101 2.13 -2.35 -14.78
CA PRO A 101 3.45 -1.72 -14.78
C PRO A 101 3.96 -1.42 -13.36
N THR A 102 5.28 -1.51 -13.22
CA THR A 102 5.99 -1.15 -11.98
C THR A 102 7.17 -0.26 -12.31
N LEU A 103 7.62 0.53 -11.34
CA LEU A 103 8.84 1.34 -11.45
C LEU A 103 9.89 0.75 -10.52
N ASN A 104 10.96 0.19 -11.07
CA ASN A 104 12.02 -0.49 -10.31
C ASN A 104 11.46 -1.58 -9.37
N GLY A 105 10.45 -2.32 -9.81
CA GLY A 105 9.76 -3.35 -9.02
C GLY A 105 8.82 -2.82 -7.92
N LEU A 106 8.67 -1.50 -7.82
CA LEU A 106 7.70 -0.85 -6.93
C LEU A 106 6.39 -0.63 -7.67
N THR A 107 5.29 -0.89 -6.96
CA THR A 107 3.97 -0.47 -7.40
C THR A 107 3.86 1.04 -7.25
N VAL A 108 3.38 1.71 -8.29
CA VAL A 108 3.13 3.15 -8.27
C VAL A 108 1.66 3.42 -8.51
N GLY A 109 1.09 4.39 -7.82
CA GLY A 109 -0.29 4.81 -8.06
C GLY A 109 -0.53 6.26 -7.67
N LEU A 110 -1.59 6.83 -8.24
CA LEU A 110 -2.03 8.18 -7.92
C LEU A 110 -3.03 8.11 -6.77
N SER A 111 -2.91 9.04 -5.82
CA SER A 111 -3.96 9.24 -4.83
C SER A 111 -5.11 10.03 -5.46
N THR A 112 -6.33 9.63 -5.13
CA THR A 112 -7.57 10.30 -5.52
C THR A 112 -7.70 11.63 -4.79
N GLY A 113 -6.94 12.65 -5.20
CA GLY A 113 -7.03 14.00 -4.66
C GLY A 113 -8.22 14.78 -5.25
N THR A 114 -8.90 15.56 -4.43
CA THR A 114 -10.12 16.34 -4.75
C THR A 114 -9.87 17.79 -5.21
N SER A 115 -8.65 18.16 -5.60
CA SER A 115 -8.28 19.57 -5.84
C SER A 115 -7.16 19.76 -6.87
N GLY A 116 -7.23 19.04 -8.00
CA GLY A 116 -6.33 19.22 -9.15
C GLY A 116 -4.95 18.57 -9.02
N ASN A 117 -4.37 18.52 -7.82
CA ASN A 117 -3.08 17.86 -7.58
C ASN A 117 -3.26 16.43 -7.05
N LYS A 118 -3.17 15.44 -7.94
CA LYS A 118 -3.10 14.01 -7.57
C LYS A 118 -1.85 13.77 -6.74
N GLY A 119 -1.97 13.13 -5.57
CA GLY A 119 -0.79 12.69 -4.83
C GLY A 119 -0.20 11.43 -5.49
N LEU A 120 0.97 11.02 -5.04
CA LEU A 120 1.66 9.83 -5.54
C LEU A 120 1.93 8.90 -4.37
N PHE A 121 1.78 7.60 -4.58
CA PHE A 121 2.29 6.61 -3.65
C PHE A 121 3.14 5.57 -4.39
N ILE A 122 4.16 5.07 -3.69
CA ILE A 122 4.98 3.94 -4.13
C ILE A 122 4.93 2.85 -3.06
N VAL A 123 4.90 1.58 -3.48
CA VAL A 123 4.80 0.44 -2.57
C VAL A 123 5.75 -0.67 -3.01
N SER A 124 6.59 -1.11 -2.09
CA SER A 124 7.45 -2.27 -2.27
C SER A 124 6.67 -3.59 -2.26
N ARG A 125 7.32 -4.67 -2.67
CA ARG A 125 6.74 -6.01 -2.58
C ARG A 125 6.40 -6.38 -1.13
N GLN A 126 7.27 -6.07 -0.19
CA GLN A 126 7.06 -6.38 1.23
C GLN A 126 5.87 -5.61 1.81
N GLU A 127 5.70 -4.35 1.44
CA GLU A 127 4.55 -3.55 1.87
C GLU A 127 3.26 -4.05 1.22
N ARG A 128 3.31 -4.51 -0.05
CA ARG A 128 2.16 -5.21 -0.65
C ARG A 128 1.78 -6.46 0.12
N ALA A 129 2.76 -7.29 0.51
CA ALA A 129 2.50 -8.47 1.31
C ALA A 129 1.91 -8.12 2.70
N MET A 130 2.38 -7.02 3.30
CA MET A 130 1.82 -6.49 4.55
C MET A 130 0.38 -5.99 4.38
N TRP A 131 0.07 -5.34 3.26
CA TRP A 131 -1.30 -4.98 2.91
C TRP A 131 -2.20 -6.21 2.76
N VAL A 132 -1.76 -7.26 2.06
CA VAL A 132 -2.50 -8.53 1.97
C VAL A 132 -2.77 -9.10 3.36
N ALA A 133 -1.76 -9.12 4.24
CA ALA A 133 -1.90 -9.61 5.61
C ALA A 133 -2.93 -8.81 6.41
N LEU A 134 -2.95 -7.48 6.30
CA LEU A 134 -3.93 -6.62 6.95
C LEU A 134 -5.36 -6.92 6.49
N ILE A 135 -5.56 -7.05 5.17
CA ILE A 135 -6.86 -7.38 4.59
C ILE A 135 -7.37 -8.75 5.08
N LEU A 136 -6.50 -9.77 5.08
CA LEU A 136 -6.83 -11.11 5.56
C LEU A 136 -7.16 -11.13 7.05
N GLN A 137 -6.40 -10.41 7.89
CA GLN A 137 -6.59 -10.42 9.35
C GLN A 137 -7.77 -9.56 9.80
N ARG A 138 -7.96 -8.37 9.21
CA ARG A 138 -8.89 -7.36 9.74
C ARG A 138 -10.21 -7.26 9.01
N ILE A 139 -10.26 -7.65 7.73
CA ILE A 139 -11.46 -7.47 6.91
C ILE A 139 -12.14 -8.80 6.63
N ILE A 140 -11.40 -9.76 6.04
CA ILE A 140 -12.01 -10.99 5.51
C ILE A 140 -11.99 -12.12 6.55
N GLY A 141 -11.07 -12.06 7.52
CA GLY A 141 -10.78 -13.13 8.47
C GLY A 141 -10.15 -14.37 7.83
N TRP A 142 -9.69 -15.30 8.68
CA TRP A 142 -9.11 -16.57 8.21
C TRP A 142 -10.18 -17.62 8.02
N LYS A 143 -10.33 -18.13 6.78
CA LYS A 143 -11.20 -19.27 6.47
C LYS A 143 -10.56 -20.13 5.39
N PHE A 144 -10.53 -21.45 5.59
CA PHE A 144 -10.02 -22.43 4.63
C PHE A 144 -11.08 -22.82 3.59
N ARG A 145 -11.84 -21.84 3.07
CA ARG A 145 -12.82 -22.05 2.00
C ARG A 145 -12.57 -21.07 0.87
N LYS A 146 -12.92 -21.46 -0.36
CA LYS A 146 -12.90 -20.55 -1.50
C LYS A 146 -13.85 -19.39 -1.23
N ARG A 147 -13.36 -18.18 -1.42
CA ARG A 147 -14.10 -16.94 -1.22
C ARG A 147 -13.90 -16.02 -2.41
N LYS A 148 -14.89 -15.18 -2.67
CA LYS A 148 -14.84 -14.17 -3.70
C LYS A 148 -14.93 -12.81 -3.01
N ILE A 149 -14.32 -11.80 -3.60
CA ILE A 149 -14.42 -10.41 -3.15
C ILE A 149 -14.76 -9.58 -4.37
N ALA A 150 -15.80 -8.77 -4.26
CA ALA A 150 -16.06 -7.66 -5.16
C ALA A 150 -15.49 -6.38 -4.52
N PHE A 151 -14.49 -5.78 -5.17
CA PHE A 151 -13.79 -4.61 -4.64
C PHE A 151 -14.00 -3.42 -5.58
N PHE A 152 -14.77 -2.44 -5.12
CA PHE A 152 -15.16 -1.26 -5.88
C PHE A 152 -14.24 -0.09 -5.56
N LEU A 153 -13.51 0.40 -6.56
CA LEU A 153 -12.71 1.63 -6.48
C LEU A 153 -12.56 2.27 -7.86
N ARG A 154 -12.21 3.56 -7.89
CA ARG A 154 -11.99 4.32 -9.13
C ARG A 154 -10.73 3.88 -9.90
N SER A 155 -9.66 3.55 -9.19
CA SER A 155 -8.38 3.16 -9.81
C SER A 155 -7.88 1.87 -9.18
N ASN A 156 -7.46 0.91 -10.01
CA ASN A 156 -6.87 -0.33 -9.52
C ASN A 156 -5.38 -0.12 -9.20
N SER A 157 -4.74 -1.15 -8.67
CA SER A 157 -3.30 -1.16 -8.42
C SER A 157 -2.83 -2.60 -8.20
N ASN A 158 -1.58 -2.86 -8.56
CA ASN A 158 -0.84 -4.06 -8.13
C ASN A 158 -0.87 -4.28 -6.60
N LEU A 159 -1.15 -3.23 -5.81
CA LEU A 159 -1.39 -3.35 -4.37
C LEU A 159 -2.61 -4.23 -4.09
N TYR A 160 -3.75 -3.93 -4.72
CA TYR A 160 -5.03 -4.56 -4.40
C TYR A 160 -5.12 -5.99 -4.93
N THR A 161 -4.65 -6.19 -6.16
CA THR A 161 -4.68 -7.51 -6.83
C THR A 161 -3.78 -8.54 -6.16
N SER A 162 -2.86 -8.11 -5.29
CA SER A 162 -1.93 -9.00 -4.56
C SER A 162 -2.63 -9.99 -3.61
N VAL A 163 -3.88 -9.73 -3.19
CA VAL A 163 -4.69 -10.62 -2.36
C VAL A 163 -5.16 -11.89 -3.09
N HIS A 164 -5.14 -11.88 -4.43
CA HIS A 164 -5.65 -12.99 -5.23
C HIS A 164 -4.88 -14.30 -5.01
N SER A 165 -5.58 -15.37 -4.65
CA SER A 165 -5.01 -16.70 -4.38
C SER A 165 -5.95 -17.84 -4.78
N LYS A 166 -5.52 -19.10 -4.64
CA LYS A 166 -6.37 -20.28 -4.90
C LYS A 166 -7.64 -20.30 -4.03
N LEU A 167 -7.60 -19.71 -2.84
CA LEU A 167 -8.73 -19.66 -1.90
C LEU A 167 -9.47 -18.33 -1.92
N LEU A 168 -8.95 -17.32 -2.61
CA LEU A 168 -9.51 -15.97 -2.58
C LEU A 168 -9.47 -15.34 -3.97
N ALA A 169 -10.63 -15.30 -4.62
CA ALA A 169 -10.82 -14.65 -5.89
C ALA A 169 -11.12 -13.17 -5.66
N PHE A 170 -10.12 -12.33 -5.89
CA PHE A 170 -10.26 -10.88 -5.84
C PHE A 170 -10.75 -10.34 -7.20
N ASN A 171 -11.92 -9.68 -7.22
CA ASN A 171 -12.53 -9.14 -8.43
C ASN A 171 -12.64 -7.63 -8.28
N PHE A 172 -11.94 -6.89 -9.14
CA PHE A 172 -11.98 -5.44 -9.16
C PHE A 172 -13.17 -4.93 -9.97
N PHE A 173 -13.93 -4.00 -9.40
CA PHE A 173 -15.05 -3.29 -10.02
C PHE A 173 -14.66 -1.82 -10.17
N ASP A 174 -14.43 -1.41 -11.41
CA ASP A 174 -13.98 -0.06 -11.77
C ASP A 174 -15.15 0.93 -11.73
N LEU A 175 -15.11 1.92 -10.85
CA LEU A 175 -16.21 2.89 -10.72
C LEU A 175 -16.48 3.74 -11.97
N LEU A 176 -15.60 3.70 -12.98
CA LEU A 176 -15.85 4.37 -14.26
C LEU A 176 -16.68 3.53 -15.23
N VAL A 177 -16.84 2.23 -14.97
CA VAL A 177 -17.73 1.35 -15.74
C VAL A 177 -19.18 1.62 -15.33
N PRO A 178 -20.15 1.62 -16.28
CA PRO A 178 -21.57 1.85 -15.98
C PRO A 178 -22.13 0.94 -14.88
N LEU A 179 -23.05 1.49 -14.08
CA LEU A 179 -23.65 0.77 -12.96
C LEU A 179 -24.33 -0.53 -13.39
N ASP A 180 -25.04 -0.54 -14.52
CA ASP A 180 -25.77 -1.71 -15.01
C ASP A 180 -24.85 -2.88 -15.36
N GLU A 181 -23.64 -2.59 -15.86
CA GLU A 181 -22.62 -3.61 -16.10
C GLU A 181 -22.12 -4.19 -14.78
N HIS A 182 -21.93 -3.36 -13.74
CA HIS A 182 -21.56 -3.84 -12.41
C HIS A 182 -22.65 -4.67 -11.77
N LEU A 183 -23.92 -4.29 -11.90
CA LEU A 183 -25.07 -5.05 -11.40
C LEU A 183 -25.13 -6.44 -12.06
N SER A 184 -24.98 -6.49 -13.38
CA SER A 184 -24.92 -7.74 -14.13
C SER A 184 -23.75 -8.62 -13.67
N ARG A 185 -22.58 -8.02 -13.45
CA ARG A 185 -21.36 -8.74 -13.08
C ARG A 185 -21.38 -9.21 -11.62
N ILE A 186 -21.92 -8.44 -10.68
CA ILE A 186 -22.00 -8.83 -9.27
C ILE A 186 -23.03 -9.95 -9.05
N HIS A 187 -24.16 -9.91 -9.77
CA HIS A 187 -25.16 -10.99 -9.75
C HIS A 187 -24.58 -12.33 -10.24
N LYS A 188 -23.73 -12.31 -11.27
CA LYS A 188 -23.01 -13.51 -11.74
C LYS A 188 -21.92 -13.95 -10.76
N LEU A 189 -21.21 -12.99 -10.16
CA LEU A 189 -20.08 -13.29 -9.30
C LEU A 189 -20.51 -13.97 -7.99
N GLN A 190 -21.62 -13.54 -7.38
CA GLN A 190 -22.08 -13.98 -6.05
C GLN A 190 -20.92 -13.97 -5.03
N PRO A 191 -20.34 -12.78 -4.74
CA PRO A 191 -19.11 -12.65 -3.97
C PRO A 191 -19.23 -13.10 -2.51
#